data_AF-A0AA42ZPB4-F1
#
_entry.id   AF-A0AA42ZPB4-F1
#
_cell.length_a   1.000
_cell.length_b   1.000
_cell.length_c   1.000
_cell.angle_alpha   90.00
_cell.angle_beta   90.00
_cell.angle_gamma   90.00
#
_symmetry.space_group_name_H-M   'P 1'
#
loop_
_entity.id
_entity.type
_entity.pdbx_description
1 polymer ?
#
loop_
_entity_poly.entity_id
_entity_poly.type
_entity_poly.pdbx_seq_one_letter_code
_entity_poly.pdbx_strand_id
1 'polypeptide(L)'
;MKRFLSLAGIALALVLTGCDEPIPPGRGVYMLMDTSGTYTGELKQAQRIINAILARLDPGDSFAVARIDTGSFSEKDIVAKITFDDRPSMANQQKRKFRQLVDDFVRKVKPAAFTDVTGGVLQAIEYLNEKNPGRKTILIFSDLKEELKKGYKRKNIPLQVDRF
;
A
#
# COMPACT_ATOMS: atom_id res chain seq x y z
N MET A 1 19.36 42.19 -37.84
CA MET A 1 18.09 41.94 -37.11
C MET A 1 17.60 40.49 -37.20
N LYS A 2 17.49 39.88 -38.40
CA LYS A 2 17.04 38.47 -38.56
C LYS A 2 17.89 37.44 -37.76
N ARG A 3 19.21 37.61 -37.69
CA ARG A 3 20.12 36.75 -36.90
C ARG A 3 19.92 36.86 -35.38
N PHE A 4 19.51 38.03 -34.88
CA PHE A 4 19.20 38.23 -33.45
C PHE A 4 17.85 37.62 -33.08
N LEU A 5 16.85 37.66 -33.98
CA LEU A 5 15.59 36.92 -33.81
C LEU A 5 15.81 35.40 -33.76
N SER A 6 16.71 34.87 -34.58
CA SER A 6 17.03 33.44 -34.60
C SER A 6 17.72 32.97 -33.31
N LEU A 7 18.63 33.78 -32.73
CA LEU A 7 19.26 33.45 -31.43
C LEU A 7 18.26 33.51 -30.26
N ALA A 8 17.35 34.48 -30.27
CA ALA A 8 16.31 34.58 -29.23
C ALA A 8 15.34 33.39 -29.27
N GLY A 9 15.01 32.88 -30.46
CA GLY A 9 14.17 31.69 -30.62
C GLY A 9 14.82 30.41 -30.08
N ILE A 10 16.13 30.23 -30.26
CA ILE A 10 16.87 29.07 -29.74
C ILE A 10 17.00 29.17 -28.22
N ALA A 11 17.28 30.35 -27.67
CA ALA A 11 17.36 30.56 -26.22
C ALA A 11 16.01 30.28 -25.54
N LEU A 12 14.88 30.65 -26.16
CA LEU A 12 13.54 30.37 -25.64
C LEU A 12 13.18 28.88 -25.71
N ALA A 13 13.66 28.15 -26.71
CA ALA A 13 13.45 26.70 -26.83
C ALA A 13 14.21 25.90 -25.76
N LEU A 14 15.34 26.41 -25.25
CA LEU A 14 16.11 25.78 -24.16
C LEU A 14 15.47 25.97 -22.77
N VAL A 15 14.58 26.97 -22.59
CA VAL A 15 13.88 27.17 -21.31
C VAL A 15 12.68 26.23 -21.15
N LEU A 16 12.23 25.58 -22.24
CA LEU A 16 11.09 24.66 -22.23
C LEU A 16 11.47 23.21 -21.88
N THR A 17 12.75 22.89 -21.65
CA THR A 17 13.14 21.58 -21.11
C THR A 17 13.06 21.59 -19.59
N GLY A 18 11.84 21.60 -19.06
CA GLY A 18 11.61 21.31 -17.65
C GLY A 18 11.89 19.84 -17.38
N CYS A 19 12.85 19.53 -16.51
CA CYS A 19 12.94 18.20 -15.90
C CYS A 19 11.69 18.01 -15.06
N ASP A 20 10.92 16.97 -15.35
CA ASP A 20 9.87 16.49 -14.46
C ASP A 20 10.49 16.08 -13.11
N GLU A 21 9.74 16.18 -12.01
CA GLU A 21 10.26 15.76 -10.71
C GLU A 21 10.64 14.27 -10.75
N PRO A 22 11.83 13.89 -10.23
CA PRO A 22 12.26 12.50 -10.27
C PRO A 22 11.32 11.64 -9.42
N ILE A 23 10.59 10.74 -10.08
CA ILE A 23 9.74 9.76 -9.41
C ILE A 23 10.61 8.88 -8.51
N PRO A 24 10.30 8.75 -7.20
CA PRO A 24 11.05 7.87 -6.31
C PRO A 24 11.11 6.44 -6.86
N PRO A 25 12.21 5.70 -6.70
CA PRO A 25 12.27 4.31 -7.15
C PRO A 25 11.37 3.40 -6.30
N GLY A 26 11.09 2.21 -6.82
CA GLY A 26 10.44 1.13 -6.07
C GLY A 26 8.91 1.20 -6.00
N ARG A 27 8.33 0.13 -5.46
CA ARG A 27 6.90 -0.08 -5.29
C ARG A 27 6.55 -0.18 -3.81
N GLY A 28 5.41 0.37 -3.44
CA GLY A 28 4.78 0.11 -2.15
C GLY A 28 3.44 -0.57 -2.36
N VAL A 29 3.28 -1.73 -1.75
CA VAL A 29 2.02 -2.45 -1.72
C VAL A 29 1.47 -2.45 -0.30
N TYR A 30 0.20 -2.14 -0.15
CA TYR A 30 -0.52 -2.29 1.12
C TYR A 30 -1.73 -3.19 0.88
N MET A 31 -1.79 -4.33 1.55
CA MET A 31 -2.89 -5.28 1.43
C MET A 31 -3.78 -5.23 2.67
N LEU A 32 -5.05 -4.87 2.46
CA LEU A 32 -6.11 -4.96 3.45
C LEU A 32 -6.79 -6.32 3.34
N MET A 33 -6.83 -7.04 4.46
CA MET A 33 -7.39 -8.37 4.57
C MET A 33 -8.61 -8.31 5.48
N ASP A 34 -9.79 -8.52 4.92
CA ASP A 34 -11.00 -8.62 5.71
C ASP A 34 -10.95 -9.86 6.60
N THR A 35 -11.34 -9.70 7.85
CA THR A 35 -11.39 -10.78 8.83
C THR A 35 -12.79 -10.92 9.42
N SER A 36 -13.80 -10.27 8.84
CA SER A 36 -15.17 -10.28 9.35
C SER A 36 -15.87 -11.63 9.12
N GLY A 37 -16.78 -11.96 10.05
CA GLY A 37 -17.70 -13.09 9.92
C GLY A 37 -17.06 -14.40 9.41
N THR A 38 -17.65 -14.97 8.36
CA THR A 38 -17.19 -16.21 7.72
C THR A 38 -15.99 -16.02 6.79
N TYR A 39 -15.60 -14.76 6.51
CA TYR A 39 -14.51 -14.46 5.58
C TYR A 39 -13.14 -14.89 6.12
N THR A 40 -13.05 -15.15 7.43
CA THR A 40 -11.90 -15.83 8.04
C THR A 40 -11.59 -17.20 7.41
N GLY A 41 -12.59 -17.89 6.84
CA GLY A 41 -12.39 -19.13 6.07
C GLY A 41 -11.70 -18.94 4.72
N GLU A 42 -11.79 -17.73 4.15
CA GLU A 42 -11.20 -17.38 2.84
C GLU A 42 -9.76 -16.85 2.97
N LEU A 43 -9.23 -16.72 4.19
CA LEU A 43 -7.88 -16.17 4.39
C LEU A 43 -6.77 -17.04 3.78
N LYS A 44 -7.04 -18.32 3.51
CA LYS A 44 -6.12 -19.16 2.75
C LYS A 44 -5.94 -18.66 1.31
N GLN A 45 -6.95 -18.02 0.73
CA GLN A 45 -6.86 -17.38 -0.58
C GLN A 45 -6.07 -16.08 -0.48
N ALA A 46 -6.26 -15.30 0.60
CA ALA A 46 -5.43 -14.14 0.89
C ALA A 46 -3.93 -14.50 0.95
N GLN A 47 -3.58 -15.61 1.62
CA GLN A 47 -2.19 -16.10 1.68
C GLN A 47 -1.61 -16.39 0.29
N ARG A 48 -2.40 -16.95 -0.64
CA ARG A 48 -1.93 -17.20 -2.02
C ARG A 48 -1.62 -15.89 -2.75
N ILE A 49 -2.44 -14.87 -2.55
CA ILE A 49 -2.21 -13.54 -3.15
C ILE A 49 -0.96 -12.90 -2.55
N ILE A 50 -0.77 -13.00 -1.23
CA ILE A 50 0.44 -12.53 -0.53
C ILE A 50 1.69 -13.21 -1.10
N ASN A 51 1.66 -14.52 -1.31
CA ASN A 51 2.76 -15.25 -1.93
C ASN A 51 3.04 -14.78 -3.36
N ALA A 52 1.99 -14.53 -4.16
CA ALA A 52 2.14 -14.00 -5.51
C ALA A 52 2.72 -12.58 -5.52
N ILE A 53 2.37 -11.74 -4.54
CA ILE A 53 2.96 -10.40 -4.37
C ILE A 53 4.43 -10.52 -3.97
N LEU A 54 4.76 -11.30 -2.93
CA LEU A 54 6.14 -11.49 -2.47
C LEU A 54 7.07 -12.01 -3.58
N ALA A 55 6.55 -12.86 -4.47
CA ALA A 55 7.28 -13.36 -5.63
C ALA A 55 7.59 -12.28 -6.67
N ARG A 56 6.77 -11.22 -6.73
CA ARG A 56 6.89 -10.12 -7.71
C ARG A 56 7.61 -8.88 -7.19
N LEU A 57 7.66 -8.69 -5.87
CA LEU A 57 8.36 -7.56 -5.25
C LEU A 57 9.87 -7.72 -5.38
N ASP A 58 10.58 -6.62 -5.49
CA ASP A 58 12.03 -6.56 -5.67
C ASP A 58 12.71 -6.03 -4.39
N PRO A 59 14.03 -6.17 -4.24
CA PRO A 59 14.79 -5.42 -3.25
C PRO A 59 14.46 -3.91 -3.30
N GLY A 60 14.37 -3.26 -2.14
CA GLY A 60 13.95 -1.86 -2.02
C GLY A 60 12.43 -1.64 -2.01
N ASP A 61 11.61 -2.60 -2.45
CA ASP A 61 10.15 -2.45 -2.40
C ASP A 61 9.62 -2.55 -0.96
N SER A 62 8.50 -1.87 -0.73
CA SER A 62 7.78 -1.90 0.55
C SER A 62 6.50 -2.73 0.45
N PHE A 63 6.21 -3.50 1.49
CA PHE A 63 4.99 -4.29 1.60
C PHE A 63 4.44 -4.26 3.02
N ALA A 64 3.15 -3.99 3.14
CA ALA A 64 2.40 -4.15 4.37
C ALA A 64 1.14 -4.99 4.14
N VAL A 65 0.80 -5.80 5.15
CA VAL A 65 -0.45 -6.54 5.24
C VAL A 65 -1.11 -6.12 6.54
N ALA A 66 -2.36 -5.69 6.46
CA ALA A 66 -3.16 -5.29 7.60
C ALA A 66 -4.53 -5.97 7.55
N ARG A 67 -5.11 -6.18 8.73
CA ARG A 67 -6.48 -6.70 8.83
C ARG A 67 -7.49 -5.55 8.79
N ILE A 68 -8.68 -5.81 8.28
CA ILE A 68 -9.84 -4.94 8.48
C ILE A 68 -10.58 -5.45 9.74
N ASP A 69 -10.68 -4.57 10.74
CA ASP A 69 -11.42 -4.76 11.98
C ASP A 69 -12.17 -3.47 12.36
N THR A 70 -12.76 -3.47 13.53
CA THR A 70 -13.42 -2.34 14.18
C THR A 70 -12.42 -1.20 14.40
N GLY A 71 -12.51 -0.14 13.60
CA GLY A 71 -11.64 1.02 13.75
C GLY A 71 -10.27 0.84 13.11
N SER A 72 -10.23 0.41 11.85
CA SER A 72 -9.02 0.02 11.10
C SER A 72 -8.05 1.17 10.77
N PHE A 73 -8.30 2.40 11.26
CA PHE A 73 -7.34 3.51 11.16
C PHE A 73 -6.36 3.45 12.35
N SER A 74 -5.51 2.43 12.35
CA SER A 74 -4.58 2.17 13.43
C SER A 74 -3.43 1.26 12.98
N GLU A 75 -2.21 1.59 13.40
CA GLU A 75 -1.05 0.70 13.18
C GLU A 75 -1.20 -0.65 13.87
N LYS A 76 -2.04 -0.77 14.90
CA LYS A 76 -2.26 -2.04 15.61
C LYS A 76 -2.88 -3.12 14.72
N ASP A 77 -3.53 -2.70 13.63
CA ASP A 77 -4.15 -3.61 12.66
C ASP A 77 -3.17 -4.06 11.56
N ILE A 78 -1.96 -3.48 11.52
CA ILE A 78 -0.88 -3.94 10.65
C ILE A 78 -0.32 -5.25 11.20
N VAL A 79 -0.54 -6.32 10.45
CA VAL A 79 -0.06 -7.68 10.77
C VAL A 79 1.45 -7.78 10.55
N ALA A 80 1.91 -7.25 9.41
CA ALA A 80 3.32 -7.22 9.06
C ALA A 80 3.58 -6.06 8.11
N LYS A 81 4.73 -5.39 8.28
CA LYS A 81 5.23 -4.35 7.37
C LYS A 81 6.73 -4.51 7.18
N ILE A 82 7.21 -4.28 5.96
CA ILE A 82 8.64 -4.35 5.64
C ILE A 82 8.97 -3.47 4.44
N THR A 83 10.18 -2.92 4.41
CA THR A 83 10.86 -2.46 3.20
C THR A 83 12.03 -3.42 3.00
N PHE A 84 12.10 -4.06 1.83
CA PHE A 84 13.10 -5.10 1.59
C PHE A 84 14.50 -4.48 1.46
N ASP A 85 15.50 -5.15 2.02
CA ASP A 85 16.91 -4.78 1.87
C ASP A 85 17.31 -4.82 0.39
N ASP A 86 18.11 -3.86 -0.06
CA ASP A 86 18.54 -3.75 -1.45
C ASP A 86 19.37 -4.95 -1.94
N ARG A 87 19.94 -5.73 -1.02
CA ARG A 87 20.70 -6.94 -1.36
C ARG A 87 19.74 -8.12 -1.60
N PRO A 88 19.75 -8.74 -2.79
CA PRO A 88 18.80 -9.82 -3.12
C PRO A 88 18.83 -11.02 -2.16
N SER A 89 20.00 -11.36 -1.62
CA SER A 89 20.15 -12.46 -0.65
C SER A 89 19.38 -12.20 0.65
N MET A 90 19.45 -10.97 1.16
CA MET A 90 18.75 -10.54 2.37
C MET A 90 17.24 -10.39 2.12
N ALA A 91 16.87 -9.79 0.99
CA ALA A 91 15.46 -9.64 0.58
C ALA A 91 14.76 -11.01 0.52
N ASN A 92 15.39 -12.04 -0.03
CA ASN A 92 14.82 -13.38 -0.09
C ASN A 92 14.57 -14.00 1.30
N GLN A 93 15.49 -13.81 2.24
CA GLN A 93 15.29 -14.25 3.62
C GLN A 93 14.14 -13.48 4.29
N GLN A 94 14.10 -12.17 4.10
CA GLN A 94 13.05 -11.30 4.61
C GLN A 94 11.67 -11.67 4.07
N LYS A 95 11.54 -11.96 2.77
CA LYS A 95 10.28 -12.44 2.16
C LYS A 95 9.78 -13.72 2.81
N ARG A 96 10.68 -14.68 3.09
CA ARG A 96 10.32 -15.93 3.78
C ARG A 96 9.82 -15.67 5.20
N LYS A 97 10.51 -14.81 5.96
CA LYS A 97 10.10 -14.44 7.32
C LYS A 97 8.77 -13.66 7.33
N PHE A 98 8.59 -12.73 6.40
CA PHE A 98 7.35 -11.98 6.23
C PHE A 98 6.18 -12.92 5.98
N ARG A 99 6.34 -13.88 5.04
CA ARG A 99 5.33 -14.92 4.78
C ARG A 99 4.97 -15.69 6.04
N GLN A 100 5.97 -16.12 6.83
CA GLN A 100 5.73 -16.85 8.07
C GLN A 100 4.93 -16.03 9.09
N LEU A 101 5.22 -14.74 9.25
CA LEU A 101 4.48 -13.86 10.16
C LEU A 101 3.00 -13.76 9.77
N VAL A 102 2.72 -13.58 8.48
CA VAL A 102 1.34 -13.56 7.97
C VAL A 102 0.68 -14.93 8.16
N ASP A 103 1.38 -16.03 7.84
CA ASP A 103 0.84 -17.37 7.99
C ASP A 103 0.47 -17.67 9.44
N ASP A 104 1.29 -17.23 10.39
CA ASP A 104 1.07 -17.41 11.82
C ASP A 104 -0.13 -16.59 12.31
N PHE A 105 -0.30 -15.38 11.79
CA PHE A 105 -1.47 -14.55 12.05
C PHE A 105 -2.74 -15.20 11.51
N VAL A 106 -2.77 -15.62 10.24
CA VAL A 106 -3.95 -16.22 9.61
C VAL A 106 -4.42 -17.47 10.35
N ARG A 107 -3.52 -18.26 10.93
CA ARG A 107 -3.90 -19.45 11.74
C ARG A 107 -4.54 -19.11 13.08
N LYS A 108 -4.31 -17.91 13.61
CA LYS A 108 -4.71 -17.51 14.98
C LYS A 108 -5.79 -16.43 15.01
N VAL A 109 -6.02 -15.75 13.88
CA VAL A 109 -6.90 -14.60 13.81
C VAL A 109 -8.33 -15.02 14.14
N LYS A 110 -8.98 -14.19 14.96
CA LYS A 110 -10.40 -14.33 15.28
C LYS A 110 -11.23 -13.44 14.36
N PRO A 111 -12.47 -13.83 14.03
CA PRO A 111 -13.34 -12.98 13.24
C PRO A 111 -13.52 -11.59 13.85
N ALA A 112 -13.42 -10.56 13.02
CA ALA A 112 -13.80 -9.20 13.38
C ALA A 112 -15.32 -9.10 13.52
N ALA A 113 -15.78 -8.31 14.50
CA ALA A 113 -17.21 -8.07 14.73
C ALA A 113 -17.78 -6.98 13.81
N PHE A 114 -16.92 -6.12 13.27
CA PHE A 114 -17.27 -4.96 12.45
C PHE A 114 -16.17 -4.74 11.41
N THR A 115 -16.53 -4.12 10.29
CA THR A 115 -15.65 -3.91 9.13
C THR A 115 -15.54 -2.41 8.85
N ASP A 116 -14.38 -1.80 9.10
CA ASP A 116 -14.09 -0.38 8.83
C ASP A 116 -13.15 -0.25 7.62
N VAL A 117 -13.69 -0.49 6.42
CA VAL A 117 -12.92 -0.42 5.17
C VAL A 117 -12.34 0.98 4.95
N THR A 118 -13.14 2.01 5.22
CA THR A 118 -12.70 3.42 5.09
C THR A 118 -11.48 3.70 5.96
N GLY A 119 -11.50 3.27 7.23
CA GLY A 119 -10.36 3.42 8.13
C GLY A 119 -9.11 2.68 7.64
N GLY A 120 -9.29 1.46 7.12
CA GLY A 120 -8.19 0.67 6.56
C GLY A 120 -7.55 1.34 5.34
N VAL A 121 -8.36 1.88 4.43
CA VAL A 121 -7.87 2.60 3.24
C VAL A 121 -7.10 3.87 3.65
N LEU A 122 -7.61 4.64 4.61
CA LEU A 122 -6.90 5.80 5.15
C LEU A 122 -5.53 5.40 5.74
N GLN A 123 -5.49 4.32 6.51
CA GLN A 123 -4.24 3.82 7.08
C GLN A 123 -3.24 3.36 5.99
N ALA A 124 -3.75 2.75 4.92
CA ALA A 124 -2.96 2.35 3.77
C ALA A 124 -2.37 3.57 3.03
N ILE A 125 -3.18 4.62 2.85
CA ILE A 125 -2.74 5.88 2.24
C ILE A 125 -1.62 6.52 3.07
N GLU A 126 -1.80 6.64 4.39
CA GLU A 126 -0.79 7.21 5.29
C GLU A 126 0.52 6.42 5.23
N TYR A 127 0.44 5.08 5.31
CA TYR A 127 1.62 4.23 5.21
C TYR A 127 2.36 4.40 3.87
N LEU A 128 1.62 4.38 2.76
CA LEU A 128 2.22 4.47 1.43
C LEU A 128 2.78 5.87 1.15
N ASN A 129 2.18 6.91 1.72
CA ASN A 129 2.72 8.27 1.69
C ASN A 129 3.99 8.40 2.53
N GLU A 130 4.05 7.77 3.71
CA GLU A 130 5.25 7.72 4.55
C GLU A 130 6.42 7.01 3.84
N LYS A 131 6.14 5.91 3.14
CA LYS A 131 7.18 5.17 2.38
C LYS A 131 7.60 5.85 1.09
N ASN A 132 6.75 6.71 0.54
CA ASN A 132 7.00 7.46 -0.67
C ASN A 132 7.61 6.66 -1.85
N PRO A 133 7.08 5.46 -2.21
CA PRO A 133 7.54 4.73 -3.38
C PRO A 133 7.01 5.39 -4.66
N GLY A 134 7.69 5.17 -5.79
CA GLY A 134 7.24 5.67 -7.09
C GLY A 134 5.94 5.06 -7.59
N ARG A 135 5.59 3.87 -7.10
CA ARG A 135 4.29 3.24 -7.39
C ARG A 135 3.62 2.77 -6.11
N LYS A 136 2.43 3.29 -5.84
CA LYS A 136 1.61 2.93 -4.67
C LYS A 136 0.47 2.02 -5.10
N THR A 137 0.21 0.97 -4.35
CA THR A 137 -0.86 0.01 -4.65
C THR A 137 -1.55 -0.42 -3.36
N ILE A 138 -2.86 -0.17 -3.28
CA ILE A 138 -3.71 -0.71 -2.23
C ILE A 138 -4.47 -1.90 -2.80
N LEU A 139 -4.28 -3.06 -2.20
CA LEU A 139 -5.05 -4.27 -2.52
C LEU A 139 -6.04 -4.53 -1.40
N ILE A 140 -7.32 -4.68 -1.74
CA ILE A 140 -8.37 -4.96 -0.77
C ILE A 140 -8.91 -6.36 -1.02
N PHE A 141 -8.75 -7.25 -0.06
CA PHE A 141 -9.30 -8.60 -0.07
C PHE A 141 -10.47 -8.65 0.91
N SER A 142 -11.66 -8.35 0.42
CA SER A 142 -12.91 -8.21 1.17
C SER A 142 -14.10 -8.41 0.24
N ASP A 143 -15.28 -8.70 0.80
CA ASP A 143 -16.56 -8.58 0.10
C ASP A 143 -17.03 -7.11 -0.04
N LEU A 144 -16.26 -6.17 0.53
CA LEU A 144 -16.46 -4.73 0.55
C LEU A 144 -17.72 -4.26 1.29
N LYS A 145 -18.29 -5.11 2.13
CA LYS A 145 -19.46 -4.76 2.93
C LYS A 145 -19.04 -4.06 4.23
N GLU A 146 -19.13 -2.73 4.26
CA GLU A 146 -18.78 -1.96 5.45
C GLU A 146 -19.86 -2.09 6.55
N GLU A 147 -19.41 -2.41 7.76
CA GLU A 147 -20.27 -2.58 8.93
C GLU A 147 -19.61 -1.93 10.13
N LEU A 148 -19.91 -0.65 10.37
CA LEU A 148 -19.27 0.12 11.43
C LEU A 148 -19.91 -0.13 12.80
N LYS A 149 -19.07 -0.21 13.84
CA LYS A 149 -19.54 -0.24 15.22
C LYS A 149 -20.31 1.04 15.55
N LYS A 150 -21.39 0.91 16.32
CA LYS A 150 -22.18 2.04 16.80
C LYS A 150 -21.28 3.11 17.43
N GLY A 151 -21.42 4.36 16.97
CA GLY A 151 -20.63 5.51 17.41
C GLY A 151 -19.47 5.87 16.47
N TYR A 152 -19.04 4.97 15.59
CA TYR A 152 -18.07 5.28 14.54
C TYR A 152 -18.77 6.08 13.43
N LYS A 153 -18.12 7.16 12.99
CA LYS A 153 -18.60 8.02 11.90
C LYS A 153 -17.53 8.08 10.81
N ARG A 154 -17.85 7.51 9.64
CA ARG A 154 -17.01 7.55 8.43
C ARG A 154 -17.66 8.30 7.26
N LYS A 155 -18.79 8.98 7.51
CA LYS A 155 -19.49 9.74 6.47
C LYS A 155 -18.70 11.01 6.10
N ASN A 156 -18.51 11.21 4.80
CA ASN A 156 -17.89 12.40 4.19
C ASN A 156 -16.42 12.66 4.60
N ILE A 157 -15.65 11.61 4.90
CA ILE A 157 -14.19 11.76 5.03
C ILE A 157 -13.59 11.71 3.63
N PRO A 158 -12.98 12.79 3.13
CA PRO A 158 -12.32 12.76 1.82
C PRO A 158 -11.09 11.85 1.89
N LEU A 159 -10.97 10.91 0.96
CA LEU A 159 -9.75 10.14 0.76
C LEU A 159 -8.79 11.01 -0.05
N GLN A 160 -7.77 11.55 0.62
CA GLN A 160 -6.73 12.36 -0.05
C GLN A 160 -5.74 11.43 -0.75
N VAL A 161 -5.91 11.27 -2.05
CA VAL A 161 -5.04 10.46 -2.93
C VAL A 161 -4.17 11.34 -3.82
N ASP A 162 -3.99 12.61 -3.47
CA ASP A 162 -3.28 13.60 -4.30
C ASP A 162 -1.80 13.27 -4.52
N ARG A 163 -1.25 12.36 -3.71
CA ARG A 163 0.13 11.86 -3.77
C ARG A 163 0.22 10.41 -4.26
N PHE A 164 -0.83 9.85 -4.89
CA PHE A 164 -0.87 8.45 -5.31
C PHE A 164 -0.41 8.19 -6.75
#